data_AF-A0A968AR21-F1
#
_entry.id   AF-A0A968AR21-F1
#
_cell.length_a   1.000
_cell.length_b   1.000
_cell.length_c   1.000
_cell.angle_alpha   90.00
_cell.angle_beta   90.00
_cell.angle_gamma   90.00
#
_symmetry.space_group_name_H-M   'P 1'
#
loop_
_entity.id
_entity.type
_entity.pdbx_description
1 polymer ?
#
loop_
_entity_poly.entity_id
_entity_poly.type
_entity_poly.pdbx_seq_one_letter_code
_entity_poly.pdbx_strand_id
1 'polypeptide(L)' 'MSTILSDRDAQLLEKVIAQYGHIASFSDLKKVFREYRDLELRQKIARLVKRGWLVRIKRGL' A
#
# COMPACT_ATOMS: atom_id res chain seq x y z
N MET A 1 7.12 12.30 14.63
CA MET A 1 6.79 11.32 13.57
C MET A 1 6.44 12.11 12.32
N SER A 2 7.15 11.93 11.21
CA SER A 2 6.77 12.62 9.95
C SER A 2 6.03 11.62 9.04
N THR A 3 4.81 11.98 8.64
CA THR A 3 3.98 11.23 7.71
C THR A 3 4.33 11.61 6.26
N ILE A 4 5.62 11.79 5.95
CA ILE A 4 6.03 12.24 4.62
C ILE A 4 5.78 11.10 3.62
N LEU A 5 4.86 11.36 2.68
CA LEU A 5 4.53 10.52 1.55
C LEU A 5 5.17 11.13 0.31
N SER A 6 5.79 10.32 -0.54
CA SER A 6 6.26 10.82 -1.83
C SER A 6 5.06 11.00 -2.78
N ASP A 7 5.16 11.93 -3.72
CA ASP A 7 4.08 12.15 -4.71
C ASP A 7 3.73 10.86 -5.46
N ARG A 8 4.73 10.03 -5.77
CA ARG A 8 4.52 8.71 -6.39
C ARG A 8 3.70 7.78 -5.50
N ASP A 9 3.99 7.74 -4.20
CA ASP A 9 3.25 6.89 -3.26
C ASP A 9 1.81 7.40 -3.07
N ALA A 10 1.61 8.72 -3.05
CA ALA A 10 0.29 9.33 -3.03
C ALA A 10 -0.53 8.91 -4.24
N GLN A 11 0.01 9.06 -5.44
CA GLN A 11 -0.66 8.65 -6.69
C GLN A 11 -0.98 7.16 -6.73
N LEU A 12 -0.09 6.31 -6.21
CA LEU A 12 -0.34 4.87 -6.14
C LEU A 12 -1.45 4.53 -5.15
N LEU A 13 -1.50 5.19 -3.98
CA LEU A 13 -2.57 5.00 -3.01
C LEU A 13 -3.91 5.52 -3.53
N GLU A 14 -3.94 6.68 -4.19
CA GLU A 14 -5.14 7.21 -4.84
C GLU A 14 -5.67 6.24 -5.90
N LYS A 15 -4.80 5.64 -6.72
CA LYS A 15 -5.18 4.60 -7.68
C LYS A 15 -5.77 3.37 -7.00
N VAL A 16 -5.20 2.92 -5.88
CA VAL A 16 -5.76 1.80 -5.11
C VAL A 16 -7.16 2.14 -4.62
N ILE A 17 -7.35 3.33 -4.02
CA ILE A 17 -8.64 3.76 -3.48
C ILE A 17 -9.68 3.88 -4.60
N ALA A 18 -9.32 4.46 -5.74
CA ALA A 18 -10.22 4.62 -6.88
C ALA A 18 -10.63 3.27 -7.51
N GLN A 19 -9.76 2.26 -7.49
CA GLN A 19 -10.03 0.96 -8.12
C GLN A 19 -10.65 -0.09 -7.19
N TYR A 20 -10.27 -0.10 -5.92
CA TYR A 20 -10.60 -1.16 -4.96
C TYR A 20 -11.28 -0.64 -3.69
N GLY A 21 -11.43 0.69 -3.53
CA GLY A 21 -11.91 1.31 -2.30
C GLY A 21 -10.86 1.31 -1.19
N HIS A 22 -11.31 1.49 0.05
CA HIS A 22 -10.43 1.61 1.23
C HIS A 22 -9.81 0.29 1.70
N ILE A 23 -10.29 -0.85 1.21
CA ILE A 23 -9.83 -2.18 1.62
C ILE A 23 -9.31 -2.91 0.38
N ALA A 24 -8.02 -3.22 0.37
CA ALA A 24 -7.37 -3.91 -0.74
C ALA A 24 -6.58 -5.13 -0.24
N SER A 25 -6.57 -6.20 -1.03
CA SER A 25 -5.70 -7.36 -0.78
C SER A 25 -4.29 -7.09 -1.31
N PHE A 26 -3.31 -7.91 -0.90
CA PHE A 26 -1.96 -7.84 -1.45
C PHE A 26 -1.94 -8.04 -2.98
N SER A 27 -2.80 -8.92 -3.50
CA SER A 27 -2.97 -9.13 -4.94
C SER A 27 -3.47 -7.89 -5.66
N ASP A 28 -4.33 -7.09 -5.04
CA ASP A 28 -4.84 -5.84 -5.63
C ASP A 28 -3.75 -4.76 -5.62
N LEU A 29 -3.01 -4.64 -4.51
CA LEU A 29 -1.84 -3.77 -4.43
C LEU A 29 -0.81 -4.14 -5.51
N LYS A 30 -0.57 -5.43 -5.77
CA LYS A 30 0.35 -5.88 -6.83
C LYS A 30 -0.10 -5.45 -8.23
N LYS A 31 -1.41 -5.33 -8.48
CA LYS A 31 -1.94 -4.83 -9.75
C LYS A 31 -1.75 -3.33 -9.94
N VAL A 32 -1.62 -2.55 -8.87
CA VAL A 32 -1.37 -1.09 -8.95
C VAL A 32 0.13 -0.79 -8.93
N PHE A 33 0.86 -1.46 -8.05
CA PHE A 33 2.30 -1.32 -7.83
C PHE A 33 3.11 -2.22 -8.79
N ARG A 34 2.77 -2.23 -10.09
CA ARG A 34 3.29 -3.18 -11.09
C ARG A 34 4.80 -3.09 -11.29
N GLU A 35 5.39 -1.92 -11.04
CA GLU A 35 6.83 -1.71 -11.15
C GLU A 35 7.66 -2.39 -10.05
N TYR A 36 7.04 -2.87 -8.97
CA TYR A 36 7.73 -3.47 -7.84
C TYR A 36 7.67 -4.99 -7.90
N ARG A 37 8.81 -5.64 -7.67
CA ARG A 37 8.85 -7.09 -7.43
C ARG A 37 8.18 -7.40 -6.09
N ASP A 38 7.73 -8.65 -5.90
CA ASP A 38 6.98 -9.06 -4.71
C ASP A 38 7.69 -8.73 -3.38
N LEU A 39 9.02 -8.90 -3.33
CA LEU A 39 9.82 -8.55 -2.15
C LEU A 39 9.84 -7.04 -1.90
N GLU A 40 10.06 -6.24 -2.94
CA GLU A 40 10.10 -4.78 -2.87
C GLU A 40 8.74 -4.20 -2.50
N LEU A 41 7.66 -4.77 -3.05
CA LEU A 41 6.29 -4.42 -2.72
C LEU A 41 5.98 -4.70 -1.25
N ARG A 42 6.38 -5.87 -0.72
CA ARG A 42 6.23 -6.19 0.71
C ARG A 42 6.98 -5.20 1.60
N GLN A 43 8.21 -4.84 1.24
CA GLN A 43 8.98 -3.83 1.97
C GLN A 43 8.33 -2.45 1.89
N LYS A 44 7.80 -2.07 0.73
CA LYS A 44 7.08 -0.81 0.51
C LYS A 44 5.81 -0.74 1.37
N ILE A 45 4.98 -1.79 1.34
CA ILE A 45 3.77 -1.89 2.18
C ILE A 45 4.16 -1.83 3.66
N ALA A 46 5.19 -2.55 4.10
CA ALA A 46 5.65 -2.50 5.49
C ALA A 46 6.05 -1.07 5.92
N ARG A 47 6.71 -0.30 5.04
CA ARG A 47 7.04 1.10 5.29
C ARG A 47 5.80 1.99 5.36
N LEU A 48 4.84 1.81 4.45
CA LEU A 48 3.58 2.57 4.45
C LEU A 48 2.76 2.27 5.71
N VAL A 49 2.72 1.01 6.16
CA VAL A 49 2.10 0.62 7.44
C VAL A 49 2.81 1.28 8.61
N LYS A 50 4.15 1.21 8.67
CA LYS A 50 4.94 1.85 9.74
C LYS A 50 4.73 3.37 9.81
N ARG A 51 4.44 4.01 8.68
CA ARG A 51 4.15 5.46 8.57
C ARG A 51 2.68 5.81 8.82
N GLY A 52 1.80 4.82 9.04
CA GLY A 52 0.38 5.04 9.29
C GLY A 52 -0.48 5.24 8.03
N TRP A 53 0.09 5.09 6.84
CA TRP A 53 -0.64 5.24 5.57
C TRP A 53 -1.48 4.01 5.21
N LEU A 54 -1.14 2.84 5.76
CA LEU A 54 -1.91 1.61 5.59
C LEU A 54 -2.13 0.94 6.94
N VAL A 55 -3.30 0.35 7.12
CA VAL A 55 -3.61 -0.48 8.29
C VAL A 55 -3.76 -1.92 7.81
N ARG A 56 -2.95 -2.83 8.37
CA ARG A 56 -3.04 -4.25 8.04
C ARG A 56 -4.20 -4.87 8.80
N ILE A 57 -5.26 -5.24 8.09
CA ILE A 57 -6.35 -6.05 8.63
C ILE A 57 -5.88 -7.50 8.65
N LYS A 58 -5.61 -8.06 9.83
CA LYS A 58 -5.41 -9.50 9.99
C LYS A 58 -6.79 -10.13 10.15
N ARG A 59 -7.13 -11.11 9.31
CA ARG A 59 -8.19 -12.06 9.66
C ARG A 59 -7.70 -12.78 10.92
N GLY A 60 -8.49 -12.74 11.99
CA GLY A 60 -8.11 -13.22 13.32
C GLY A 60 -7.69 -14.70 13.33
N LEU A 61 -6.97 -15.05 14.41
CA LEU A 61 -6.37 -16.35 14.78
C LEU A 61 -6.86 -17.58 14.00
#